data_AF-A0A8D9HFE0-F1
#
_entry.id   AF-A0A8D9HFE0-F1
#
_cell.length_a   1.000
_cell.length_b   1.000
_cell.length_c   1.000
_cell.angle_alpha   90.00
_cell.angle_beta   90.00
_cell.angle_gamma   90.00
#
_symmetry.space_group_name_H-M   'P 1'
#
loop_
_entity.id
_entity.type
_entity.pdbx_description
1 polymer ?
#
loop_
_entity_poly.entity_id
_entity_poly.type
_entity_poly.pdbx_seq_one_letter_code
_entity_poly.pdbx_strand_id
1 'polypeptide(L)'
;MALSILRSCIKSRLTIGVSRQLIVMESKVTCPKRHAPGAEFLMRDVASKRRDFSSLTQPTRTRFNTLNLPVTEAFKLGSSIINLEMVDDEKNHGSMLCHMDGTTVRSNVIVSHDKYNDDNFLQVYYDETRYGERWRSHDPTDREIMCSHLIDRSIRPLFTAGFPANVMVNVCVLKTNWKHEADAELMAIIATSAALMKLNITQAGPIGVIRIGRINENIIINPTIDEQRRSDFNLLYVCTRQNTIMADLVASEISESDLATNIKLAQLEAVKCIDSQVKLRERYESDKKVKLLTSNSKNLQDTRTQSSNHSGREVALGQAHCAEIKSDVNRSDGRGSHQIRPVHCEAGYYLHALHGSSLISCGETQVLCTATIGKPGETQSVDVLPRKSFRVNYDFPPFCTNHIMDIFSRRWREIGDGMFIEKALLAVIPSQRDFPYAIHLNSKVLASDGSSSTTSVCGGSIALMDAGVPIKSHVAGVSIGLVTDDETSNGQLENYRIITDTSGLENDLGEMDFKIAGTRNGITAIQLDAKSTLLSLDVIGEAIKYGRQAHLQILDHMEQAINSPKETSYYKERRIEDDTGNDLKLSSS
;
A
#
# COMPACT_ATOMS: atom_id res chain seq x y z
N MET A 1 35.96 -18.69 -40.18
CA MET A 1 36.43 -18.93 -38.80
C MET A 1 35.23 -18.95 -37.84
N ALA A 2 34.21 -19.75 -38.17
CA ALA A 2 32.97 -19.94 -37.38
C ALA A 2 32.52 -21.42 -37.39
N LEU A 3 33.44 -22.35 -37.72
CA LEU A 3 33.16 -23.78 -37.86
C LEU A 3 34.05 -24.68 -36.99
N SER A 4 34.93 -24.12 -36.16
CA SER A 4 35.86 -24.88 -35.31
C SER A 4 35.43 -25.01 -33.85
N ILE A 5 34.45 -24.25 -33.37
CA ILE A 5 33.99 -24.32 -31.96
C ILE A 5 32.78 -25.25 -31.80
N LEU A 6 32.00 -25.49 -32.86
CA LEU A 6 30.87 -26.43 -32.84
C LEU A 6 31.24 -27.92 -32.87
N ARG A 7 32.54 -28.27 -32.97
CA ARG A 7 33.00 -29.67 -33.11
C ARG A 7 33.53 -30.32 -31.83
N SER A 8 33.55 -29.64 -30.68
CA SER A 8 34.08 -30.23 -29.43
C SER A 8 33.03 -30.78 -28.46
N CYS A 9 31.72 -30.59 -28.69
CA CYS A 9 30.68 -31.07 -27.76
C CYS A 9 29.88 -32.28 -28.27
N ILE A 10 30.18 -32.81 -29.45
CA ILE A 10 29.51 -33.99 -30.01
C ILE A 10 30.54 -35.11 -30.17
N LYS A 11 30.92 -35.77 -29.06
CA LYS A 11 31.42 -37.15 -29.00
C LYS A 11 31.77 -37.57 -27.56
N SER A 12 30.75 -37.81 -26.75
CA SER A 12 30.81 -38.83 -25.69
C SER A 12 29.40 -39.34 -25.42
N ARG A 13 29.02 -40.37 -26.19
CA ARG A 13 27.89 -41.24 -25.84
C ARG A 13 28.26 -42.00 -24.57
N LEU A 14 27.50 -41.82 -23.49
CA LEU A 14 27.29 -42.88 -22.51
C LEU A 14 25.80 -43.00 -22.24
N THR A 15 25.23 -44.06 -22.82
CA THR A 15 24.00 -44.73 -22.41
C THR A 15 24.02 -45.02 -20.92
N ILE A 16 23.05 -44.52 -20.16
CA ILE A 16 22.71 -45.06 -18.85
C ILE A 16 21.22 -45.40 -18.87
N GLY A 17 20.98 -46.71 -18.85
CA GLY A 17 19.66 -47.30 -18.73
C GLY A 17 19.07 -47.07 -17.36
N VAL A 18 17.74 -46.98 -17.35
CA VAL A 18 16.88 -46.88 -16.19
C VAL A 18 17.06 -48.14 -15.32
N SER A 19 17.41 -47.97 -14.06
CA SER A 19 17.14 -48.95 -13.01
C SER A 19 16.80 -48.23 -11.70
N ARG A 20 15.59 -48.49 -11.20
CA ARG A 20 15.09 -48.05 -9.90
C ARG A 20 15.88 -48.75 -8.79
N GLN A 21 16.48 -47.98 -7.89
CA GLN A 21 16.74 -48.44 -6.52
C GLN A 21 16.82 -47.24 -5.57
N LEU A 22 15.86 -47.18 -4.64
CA LEU A 22 15.90 -46.35 -3.44
C LEU A 22 17.11 -46.80 -2.61
N ILE A 23 18.04 -45.88 -2.32
CA ILE A 23 19.03 -46.06 -1.25
C ILE A 23 19.05 -44.80 -0.40
N VAL A 24 18.58 -44.98 0.82
CA VAL A 24 18.75 -44.10 1.97
C VAL A 24 20.21 -44.17 2.40
N MET A 25 20.89 -43.02 2.55
CA MET A 25 22.12 -42.95 3.33
C MET A 25 22.06 -41.79 4.31
N GLU A 26 21.98 -42.17 5.58
CA GLU A 26 22.13 -41.34 6.77
C GLU A 26 23.56 -40.79 6.88
N SER A 27 23.70 -39.52 7.27
CA SER A 27 24.93 -38.99 7.86
C SER A 27 24.63 -38.44 9.27
N LYS A 28 25.30 -39.06 10.24
CA LYS A 28 25.17 -38.84 11.68
C LYS A 28 25.72 -37.47 12.10
N VAL A 29 24.91 -36.64 12.74
CA VAL A 29 25.36 -35.60 13.67
C VAL A 29 24.62 -35.81 14.99
N THR A 30 25.39 -36.09 16.04
CA THR A 30 24.95 -36.46 17.38
C THR A 30 24.50 -35.24 18.20
N CYS A 31 23.26 -35.26 18.71
CA CYS A 31 22.79 -34.41 19.81
C CYS A 31 22.52 -35.30 21.04
N PRO A 32 22.92 -34.92 22.27
CA PRO A 32 22.67 -35.73 23.46
C PRO A 32 21.27 -35.47 24.02
N LYS A 33 20.43 -36.50 24.04
CA LYS A 33 19.19 -36.57 24.85
C LYS A 33 19.51 -37.21 26.20
N ARG A 34 19.06 -36.60 27.31
CA ARG A 34 18.85 -37.29 28.58
C ARG A 34 17.34 -37.34 28.88
N HIS A 35 16.90 -38.54 29.26
CA HIS A 35 15.55 -38.96 29.64
C HIS A 35 15.06 -38.32 30.95
N ALA A 36 13.74 -38.11 31.09
CA ALA A 36 12.88 -38.92 31.98
C ALA A 36 11.37 -38.56 31.84
N PRO A 37 10.43 -39.48 32.14
CA PRO A 37 9.01 -39.37 31.79
C PRO A 37 8.05 -39.10 32.97
N GLY A 38 6.87 -38.54 32.64
CA GLY A 38 5.54 -38.93 33.13
C GLY A 38 5.08 -38.57 34.55
N ALA A 39 3.93 -37.87 34.65
CA ALA A 39 2.76 -38.32 35.43
C ALA A 39 1.59 -37.29 35.36
N GLU A 40 0.43 -37.78 34.95
CA GLU A 40 -0.89 -37.15 35.06
C GLU A 40 -1.55 -37.47 36.42
N PHE A 41 -2.39 -36.53 36.91
CA PHE A 41 -3.55 -36.70 37.81
C PHE A 41 -3.39 -37.28 39.25
N LEU A 42 -3.76 -36.47 40.27
CA LEU A 42 -4.90 -36.74 41.17
C LEU A 42 -5.20 -35.58 42.15
N MET A 43 -6.48 -35.18 42.22
CA MET A 43 -7.09 -34.48 43.35
C MET A 43 -7.29 -35.44 44.53
N ARG A 44 -6.82 -35.09 45.74
CA ARG A 44 -7.51 -35.21 47.06
C ARG A 44 -6.51 -35.19 48.23
N ASP A 45 -6.98 -34.61 49.33
CA ASP A 45 -6.54 -34.80 50.71
C ASP A 45 -5.14 -34.35 51.14
N VAL A 46 -5.04 -33.11 51.61
CA VAL A 46 -4.35 -32.82 52.90
C VAL A 46 -5.16 -31.77 53.67
N ALA A 47 -6.24 -32.22 54.31
CA ALA A 47 -6.65 -31.64 55.57
C ALA A 47 -5.64 -32.06 56.64
N SER A 48 -5.26 -31.11 57.50
CA SER A 48 -4.42 -31.22 58.72
C SER A 48 -2.99 -30.70 58.61
N LYS A 49 -2.86 -29.39 58.82
CA LYS A 49 -1.82 -28.78 59.68
C LYS A 49 -2.18 -27.32 59.94
N ARG A 50 -3.02 -27.13 60.96
CA ARG A 50 -3.09 -25.87 61.70
C ARG A 50 -1.73 -25.66 62.39
N ARG A 51 -1.05 -24.56 62.07
CA ARG A 51 -0.22 -23.83 63.03
C ARG A 51 -0.41 -22.35 62.78
N ASP A 52 -0.55 -21.65 63.89
CA ASP A 52 -1.04 -20.30 64.06
C ASP A 52 -0.12 -19.26 63.43
N PHE A 53 -0.71 -18.31 62.70
CA PHE A 53 -0.16 -16.99 62.44
C PHE A 53 -1.24 -15.95 62.68
N SER A 54 -1.65 -15.83 63.94
CA SER A 54 -2.36 -14.68 64.47
C SER A 54 -1.35 -13.66 64.99
N SER A 55 -0.85 -12.78 64.12
CA SER A 55 -0.33 -11.43 64.46
C SER A 55 0.42 -10.85 63.26
N LEU A 56 -0.26 -10.02 62.47
CA LEU A 56 0.29 -8.85 61.73
C LEU A 56 -0.82 -8.27 60.84
N THR A 57 -1.93 -7.87 61.46
CA THR A 57 -2.89 -6.94 60.87
C THR A 57 -2.41 -5.52 61.13
N GLN A 58 -1.57 -5.00 60.25
CA GLN A 58 -1.58 -3.58 59.92
C GLN A 58 -1.90 -3.48 58.44
N PRO A 59 -3.01 -2.82 58.04
CA PRO A 59 -3.23 -2.54 56.63
C PRO A 59 -2.16 -1.52 56.25
N THR A 60 -1.15 -1.95 55.50
CA THR A 60 -0.38 -1.02 54.69
C THR A 60 -1.39 -0.30 53.82
N ARG A 61 -1.62 0.98 54.10
CA ARG A 61 -2.28 1.90 53.18
C ARG A 61 -1.50 1.83 51.87
N THR A 62 -1.88 0.94 50.97
CA THR A 62 -1.67 1.14 49.55
C THR A 62 -2.29 2.49 49.27
N ARG A 63 -1.45 3.50 49.10
CA ARG A 63 -1.88 4.76 48.50
C ARG A 63 -2.62 4.34 47.24
N PHE A 64 -3.92 4.61 47.19
CA PHE A 64 -4.60 4.69 45.91
C PHE A 64 -3.77 5.72 45.13
N ASN A 65 -2.93 5.23 44.21
CA ASN A 65 -2.39 6.09 43.17
C ASN A 65 -3.61 6.78 42.59
N THR A 66 -3.61 8.11 42.64
CA THR A 66 -4.51 8.92 41.82
C THR A 66 -4.59 8.24 40.46
N LEU A 67 -5.76 7.70 40.12
CA LEU A 67 -6.04 7.19 38.78
C LEU A 67 -5.75 8.37 37.85
N ASN A 68 -4.57 8.38 37.24
CA ASN A 68 -4.22 9.39 36.26
C ASN A 68 -5.25 9.23 35.15
N LEU A 69 -6.13 10.22 35.01
CA LEU A 69 -7.07 10.23 33.91
C LEU A 69 -6.25 10.21 32.61
N PRO A 70 -6.63 9.37 31.64
CA PRO A 70 -5.89 9.31 30.38
C PRO A 70 -5.99 10.66 29.67
N VAL A 71 -4.87 11.10 29.09
CA VAL A 71 -4.83 12.35 28.32
C VAL A 71 -5.59 12.12 27.02
N THR A 72 -6.71 12.81 26.85
CA THR A 72 -7.62 12.64 25.72
C THR A 72 -7.79 13.95 24.95
N GLU A 73 -8.00 13.89 23.64
CA GLU A 73 -8.43 15.00 22.79
C GLU A 73 -9.54 14.54 21.86
N ALA A 74 -10.67 15.24 21.89
CA ALA A 74 -11.74 15.04 20.93
C ALA A 74 -11.79 16.20 19.93
N PHE A 75 -11.98 15.88 18.66
CA PHE A 75 -12.16 16.87 17.61
C PHE A 75 -13.16 16.39 16.56
N LYS A 76 -13.77 17.35 15.88
CA LYS A 76 -14.74 17.08 14.81
C LYS A 76 -14.04 17.17 13.46
N LEU A 77 -14.21 16.14 12.64
CA LEU A 77 -13.71 16.08 11.27
C LEU A 77 -14.85 15.61 10.36
N GLY A 78 -15.41 16.53 9.58
CA GLY A 78 -16.66 16.28 8.85
C GLY A 78 -17.86 16.11 9.80
N SER A 79 -18.63 15.05 9.60
CA SER A 79 -19.75 14.67 10.49
C SER A 79 -19.31 13.89 11.73
N SER A 80 -18.14 13.24 11.69
CA SER A 80 -17.66 12.35 12.74
C SER A 80 -16.87 13.08 13.82
N ILE A 81 -16.94 12.53 15.04
CA ILE A 81 -16.13 12.98 16.18
C ILE A 81 -15.05 11.93 16.41
N ILE A 82 -13.79 12.36 16.31
CA ILE A 82 -12.61 11.52 16.56
C ILE A 82 -12.10 11.86 17.95
N ASN A 83 -11.92 10.84 18.78
CA ASN A 83 -11.32 10.97 20.11
C ASN A 83 -10.00 10.20 20.16
N LEU A 84 -8.92 10.92 20.46
CA LEU A 84 -7.58 10.36 20.67
C LEU A 84 -7.32 10.22 22.15
N GLU A 85 -6.90 9.04 22.56
CA GLU A 85 -6.56 8.71 23.95
C GLU A 85 -5.12 8.21 24.02
N MET A 86 -4.29 8.94 24.76
CA MET A 86 -2.93 8.51 25.05
C MET A 86 -2.94 7.39 26.08
N VAL A 87 -2.28 6.30 25.74
CA VAL A 87 -2.05 5.19 26.66
C VAL A 87 -0.61 5.24 27.14
N ASP A 88 -0.44 5.27 28.46
CA ASP A 88 0.85 5.06 29.08
C ASP A 88 1.03 3.55 29.29
N ASP A 89 1.87 2.95 28.45
CA ASP A 89 2.23 1.54 28.49
C ASP A 89 3.74 1.44 28.74
N GLU A 90 4.16 0.79 29.82
CA GLU A 90 5.58 0.67 30.17
C GLU A 90 6.39 -0.13 29.14
N LYS A 91 5.72 -0.95 28.30
CA LYS A 91 6.38 -1.79 27.29
C LYS A 91 6.51 -1.12 25.93
N ASN A 92 5.66 -0.14 25.63
CA ASN A 92 5.60 0.51 24.33
C ASN A 92 6.01 1.97 24.48
N HIS A 93 7.00 2.41 23.69
CA HIS A 93 7.48 3.80 23.78
C HIS A 93 6.37 4.80 23.43
N GLY A 94 5.57 4.50 22.40
CA GLY A 94 4.37 5.25 22.02
C GLY A 94 3.16 4.32 21.94
N SER A 95 2.04 4.70 22.57
CA SER A 95 0.78 3.97 22.46
C SER A 95 -0.37 4.96 22.40
N MET A 96 -1.21 4.83 21.39
CA MET A 96 -2.36 5.70 21.14
C MET A 96 -3.60 4.87 20.81
N LEU A 97 -4.73 5.27 21.37
CA LEU A 97 -6.06 4.79 20.98
C LEU A 97 -6.77 5.89 20.18
N CYS A 98 -7.44 5.49 19.11
CA CYS A 98 -8.31 6.35 18.32
C CYS A 98 -9.71 5.76 18.33
N HIS A 99 -10.70 6.59 18.65
CA HIS A 99 -12.12 6.23 18.69
C HIS A 99 -12.91 7.07 17.70
N MET A 100 -13.75 6.42 16.89
CA MET A 100 -14.64 7.07 15.93
C MET A 100 -15.87 6.18 15.71
N ASP A 101 -17.07 6.74 15.86
CA ASP A 101 -18.36 6.08 15.54
C ASP A 101 -18.56 4.66 16.12
N GLY A 102 -17.94 4.39 17.27
CA GLY A 102 -18.00 3.11 17.99
C GLY A 102 -16.90 2.10 17.60
N THR A 103 -16.07 2.43 16.61
CA THR A 103 -14.83 1.73 16.26
C THR A 103 -13.68 2.26 17.13
N THR A 104 -12.75 1.36 17.49
CA THR A 104 -11.54 1.68 18.26
C THR A 104 -10.33 1.02 17.62
N VAL A 105 -9.31 1.82 17.31
CA VAL A 105 -8.02 1.36 16.76
C VAL A 105 -6.91 1.73 17.75
N ARG A 106 -5.98 0.80 17.98
CA ARG A 106 -4.79 1.02 18.79
C ARG A 106 -3.55 1.02 17.90
N SER A 107 -2.69 2.03 18.04
CA SER A 107 -1.36 2.06 17.43
C SER A 107 -0.29 2.06 18.51
N ASN A 108 0.64 1.11 18.43
CA ASN A 108 1.80 1.00 19.30
C ASN A 108 3.07 1.21 18.46
N VAL A 109 3.98 2.05 18.95
CA VAL A 109 5.26 2.35 18.33
C VAL A 109 6.39 1.92 19.27
N ILE A 110 7.28 1.10 18.74
CA ILE A 110 8.46 0.59 19.44
C ILE A 110 9.71 0.98 18.64
N VAL A 111 10.71 1.51 19.32
CA VAL A 111 11.98 1.92 18.73
C VAL A 111 13.10 1.06 19.31
N SER A 112 13.94 0.49 18.45
CA SER A 112 15.09 -0.31 18.89
C SER A 112 16.15 0.58 19.54
N HIS A 113 16.90 0.00 20.48
CA HIS A 113 18.04 0.69 21.10
C HIS A 113 19.31 0.52 20.25
N ASP A 114 19.40 -0.56 19.48
CA ASP A 114 20.53 -0.84 18.61
C ASP A 114 20.50 0.02 17.36
N LYS A 115 21.67 0.50 16.95
CA LYS A 115 21.84 1.20 15.68
C LYS A 115 21.64 0.22 14.54
N TYR A 116 20.72 0.54 13.65
CA TYR A 116 20.49 -0.19 12.43
C TYR A 116 20.79 0.73 11.25
N ASN A 117 21.59 0.25 10.31
CA ASN A 117 22.16 1.07 9.26
C ASN A 117 21.80 0.47 7.89
N ASP A 118 20.49 0.26 7.71
CA ASP A 118 19.90 -0.27 6.49
C ASP A 118 18.67 0.59 6.15
N ASP A 119 18.30 0.62 4.87
CA ASP A 119 17.21 1.47 4.36
C ASP A 119 15.83 1.01 4.85
N ASN A 120 15.73 -0.24 5.32
CA ASN A 120 14.49 -0.82 5.85
C ASN A 120 14.32 -0.63 7.36
N PHE A 121 14.49 0.61 7.84
CA PHE A 121 14.40 0.94 9.27
C PHE A 121 12.96 0.90 9.83
N LEU A 122 11.95 1.06 8.98
CA LEU A 122 10.54 1.13 9.38
C LEU A 122 9.78 -0.13 8.97
N GLN A 123 9.14 -0.78 9.94
CA GLN A 123 8.22 -1.90 9.74
C GLN A 123 6.85 -1.57 10.32
N VAL A 124 5.80 -1.78 9.52
CA VAL A 124 4.42 -1.53 9.91
C VAL A 124 3.62 -2.81 9.78
N TYR A 125 2.87 -3.15 10.83
CA TYR A 125 1.95 -4.27 10.86
C TYR A 125 0.56 -3.76 11.24
N TYR A 126 -0.43 -4.09 10.43
CA TYR A 126 -1.84 -3.84 10.69
C TYR A 126 -2.56 -5.18 10.88
N ASP A 127 -3.27 -5.31 12.00
CA ASP A 127 -3.98 -6.53 12.40
C ASP A 127 -5.46 -6.21 12.63
N GLU A 128 -6.32 -6.87 11.88
CA GLU A 128 -7.78 -6.80 12.00
C GLU A 128 -8.29 -8.10 12.66
N THR A 129 -7.81 -8.38 13.87
CA THR A 129 -8.13 -9.63 14.56
C THR A 129 -9.63 -9.75 14.85
N ARG A 130 -10.26 -10.79 14.32
CA ARG A 130 -11.65 -11.13 14.66
C ARG A 130 -11.75 -11.72 16.06
N TYR A 131 -12.62 -11.14 16.89
CA TYR A 131 -13.02 -11.73 18.18
C TYR A 131 -13.70 -13.09 17.93
N GLY A 132 -12.92 -14.17 18.04
CA GLY A 132 -13.39 -15.55 17.83
C GLY A 132 -12.36 -16.46 17.17
N GLU A 133 -11.43 -15.90 16.38
CA GLU A 133 -10.40 -16.64 15.64
C GLU A 133 -9.04 -16.67 16.36
N ARG A 134 -9.00 -16.16 17.61
CA ARG A 134 -7.82 -15.95 18.48
C ARG A 134 -6.92 -17.18 18.73
N TRP A 135 -7.29 -18.35 18.22
CA TRP A 135 -6.59 -19.62 18.44
C TRP A 135 -5.75 -20.10 17.25
N ARG A 136 -5.70 -19.37 16.13
CA ARG A 136 -4.78 -19.68 15.01
C ARG A 136 -4.01 -18.44 14.60
N SER A 137 -2.69 -18.56 14.51
CA SER A 137 -1.89 -17.65 13.68
C SER A 137 -2.48 -17.69 12.27
N HIS A 138 -2.98 -16.56 11.77
CA HIS A 138 -3.42 -16.41 10.39
C HIS A 138 -2.31 -15.72 9.60
N ASP A 139 -2.13 -16.13 8.35
CA ASP A 139 -1.32 -15.36 7.42
C ASP A 139 -2.03 -14.02 7.17
N PRO A 140 -1.32 -12.88 7.11
CA PRO A 140 -1.96 -11.58 6.93
C PRO A 140 -2.76 -11.56 5.63
N THR A 141 -3.97 -11.03 5.71
CA THR A 141 -4.85 -10.87 4.55
C THR A 141 -4.34 -9.78 3.61
N ASP A 142 -4.74 -9.81 2.33
CA ASP A 142 -4.40 -8.74 1.37
C ASP A 142 -4.81 -7.35 1.87
N ARG A 143 -5.93 -7.26 2.62
CA ARG A 143 -6.41 -6.04 3.26
C ARG A 143 -5.47 -5.56 4.36
N GLU A 144 -5.00 -6.45 5.23
CA GLU A 144 -4.05 -6.08 6.30
C GLU A 144 -2.70 -5.62 5.74
N ILE A 145 -2.22 -6.29 4.68
CA ILE A 145 -0.99 -5.89 3.98
C ILE A 145 -1.17 -4.51 3.34
N MET A 146 -2.32 -4.25 2.69
CA MET A 146 -2.66 -2.93 2.17
C MET A 146 -2.65 -1.84 3.22
N CYS A 147 -3.35 -2.05 4.34
CA CYS A 147 -3.42 -1.09 5.43
C CYS A 147 -2.02 -0.80 5.98
N SER A 148 -1.20 -1.84 6.13
CA SER A 148 0.21 -1.71 6.54
C SER A 148 0.99 -0.82 5.58
N HIS A 149 0.84 -1.00 4.25
CA HIS A 149 1.47 -0.13 3.26
C HIS A 149 0.95 1.29 3.26
N LEU A 150 -0.36 1.49 3.40
CA LEU A 150 -0.92 2.84 3.44
C LEU A 150 -0.38 3.64 4.62
N ILE A 151 -0.26 3.00 5.79
CA ILE A 151 0.35 3.62 6.97
C ILE A 151 1.83 3.88 6.73
N ASP A 152 2.58 2.90 6.20
CA ASP A 152 4.00 3.04 5.90
C ASP A 152 4.30 4.22 4.95
N ARG A 153 3.60 4.27 3.81
CA ARG A 153 3.67 5.36 2.82
C ARG A 153 3.38 6.73 3.44
N SER A 154 2.45 6.78 4.39
CA SER A 154 2.04 8.02 5.06
C SER A 154 3.09 8.56 6.05
N ILE A 155 3.86 7.68 6.70
CA ILE A 155 4.76 8.08 7.81
C ILE A 155 6.24 8.02 7.44
N ARG A 156 6.64 7.20 6.46
CA ARG A 156 8.04 7.02 6.07
C ARG A 156 8.74 8.34 5.68
N PRO A 157 8.12 9.25 4.91
CA PRO A 157 8.74 10.54 4.55
C PRO A 157 8.96 11.50 5.73
N LEU A 158 8.37 11.22 6.90
CA LEU A 158 8.48 12.07 8.08
C LEU A 158 9.80 11.88 8.85
N PHE A 159 10.48 10.76 8.60
CA PHE A 159 11.76 10.43 9.22
C PHE A 159 12.90 11.10 8.47
N THR A 160 13.95 11.49 9.21
CA THR A 160 15.18 11.98 8.61
C THR A 160 15.85 10.86 7.81
N ALA A 161 16.37 11.19 6.62
CA ALA A 161 17.13 10.24 5.81
C ALA A 161 18.29 9.62 6.61
N GLY A 162 18.43 8.30 6.54
CA GLY A 162 19.41 7.55 7.33
C GLY A 162 19.08 7.46 8.82
N PHE A 163 17.80 7.38 9.18
CA PHE A 163 17.35 7.26 10.57
C PHE A 163 18.02 6.05 11.24
N PRO A 164 18.69 6.22 12.39
CA PRO A 164 19.67 5.25 12.88
C PRO A 164 19.09 4.06 13.67
N ALA A 165 17.76 3.98 13.84
CA ALA A 165 17.12 2.97 14.68
C ALA A 165 15.95 2.30 13.97
N ASN A 166 15.69 1.04 14.31
CA ASN A 166 14.52 0.33 13.80
C ASN A 166 13.26 0.80 14.53
N VAL A 167 12.24 1.12 13.75
CA VAL A 167 10.92 1.52 14.23
C VAL A 167 9.93 0.45 13.80
N MET A 168 9.25 -0.13 14.78
CA MET A 168 8.14 -1.05 14.56
C MET A 168 6.85 -0.39 14.98
N VAL A 169 5.88 -0.35 14.07
CA VAL A 169 4.53 0.14 14.30
C VAL A 169 3.57 -1.03 14.22
N ASN A 170 2.89 -1.32 15.33
CA ASN A 170 1.86 -2.35 15.40
C ASN A 170 0.50 -1.69 15.62
N VAL A 171 -0.36 -1.78 14.61
CA VAL A 171 -1.74 -1.29 14.65
C VAL A 171 -2.69 -2.48 14.79
N CYS A 172 -3.63 -2.38 15.73
CA CYS A 172 -4.65 -3.40 15.96
C CYS A 172 -6.02 -2.76 16.05
N VAL A 173 -6.98 -3.30 15.30
CA VAL A 173 -8.40 -2.92 15.40
C VAL A 173 -9.01 -3.66 16.59
N LEU A 174 -9.29 -2.93 17.67
CA LEU A 174 -9.78 -3.53 18.92
C LEU A 174 -11.29 -3.73 18.93
N LYS A 175 -12.02 -2.86 18.23
CA LYS A 175 -13.48 -2.88 18.20
C LYS A 175 -13.95 -2.28 16.90
N THR A 176 -14.87 -2.94 16.22
CA THR A 176 -15.59 -2.38 15.08
C THR A 176 -17.08 -2.34 15.37
N ASN A 177 -17.75 -1.31 14.86
CA ASN A 177 -19.20 -1.23 14.89
C ASN A 177 -19.76 -1.74 13.56
N TRP A 178 -20.35 -2.93 13.55
CA TRP A 178 -20.88 -3.56 12.34
C TRP A 178 -22.03 -2.80 11.66
N LYS A 179 -22.71 -1.88 12.36
CA LYS A 179 -23.82 -1.07 11.80
C LYS A 179 -23.37 0.24 11.17
N HIS A 180 -22.30 0.83 11.69
CA HIS A 180 -21.72 2.10 11.24
C HIS A 180 -20.22 1.92 11.24
N GLU A 181 -19.74 1.14 10.27
CA GLU A 181 -18.34 0.77 10.22
C GLU A 181 -17.54 2.00 9.80
N ALA A 182 -16.94 2.63 10.81
CA ALA A 182 -16.02 3.74 10.66
C ALA A 182 -14.76 3.27 9.93
N ASP A 183 -14.12 4.17 9.19
CA ASP A 183 -12.91 3.85 8.43
C ASP A 183 -11.71 3.59 9.36
N ALA A 184 -11.43 2.31 9.61
CA ALA A 184 -10.34 1.88 10.47
C ALA A 184 -8.95 2.22 9.89
N GLU A 185 -8.82 2.33 8.56
CA GLU A 185 -7.57 2.68 7.87
C GLU A 185 -7.20 4.13 8.18
N LEU A 186 -8.17 5.03 8.05
CA LEU A 186 -8.00 6.45 8.40
C LEU A 186 -7.64 6.60 9.89
N MET A 187 -8.35 5.90 10.77
CA MET A 187 -8.08 5.94 12.21
C MET A 187 -6.69 5.43 12.57
N ALA A 188 -6.21 4.39 11.89
CA ALA A 188 -4.89 3.81 12.08
C ALA A 188 -3.76 4.80 11.76
N ILE A 189 -3.87 5.54 10.66
CA ILE A 189 -2.87 6.54 10.27
C ILE A 189 -2.85 7.68 11.29
N ILE A 190 -4.02 8.18 11.71
CA ILE A 190 -4.11 9.25 12.73
C ILE A 190 -3.52 8.79 14.07
N ALA A 191 -3.88 7.59 14.53
CA ALA A 191 -3.36 7.04 15.79
C ALA A 191 -1.83 6.89 15.75
N THR A 192 -1.29 6.44 14.61
CA THR A 192 0.15 6.26 14.41
C THR A 192 0.88 7.61 14.38
N SER A 193 0.34 8.61 13.68
CA SER A 193 0.87 9.98 13.69
C SER A 193 0.95 10.54 15.11
N ALA A 194 -0.14 10.43 15.87
CA ALA A 194 -0.19 10.92 17.25
C ALA A 194 0.75 10.14 18.19
N ALA A 195 0.93 8.83 17.97
CA ALA A 195 1.90 8.02 18.71
C ALA A 195 3.35 8.41 18.41
N LEU A 196 3.69 8.70 17.15
CA LEU A 196 5.02 9.19 16.75
C LEU A 196 5.30 10.59 17.33
N MET A 197 4.29 11.47 17.38
CA MET A 197 4.43 12.77 18.03
C MET A 197 4.79 12.67 19.51
N LYS A 198 4.24 11.69 20.24
CA LYS A 198 4.57 11.44 21.66
C LYS A 198 6.07 11.16 21.84
N LEU A 199 6.68 10.51 20.84
CA LEU A 199 8.09 10.13 20.85
C LEU A 199 9.03 11.25 20.38
N ASN A 200 8.52 12.20 19.59
CA ASN A 200 9.30 13.28 19.01
C ASN A 200 10.52 12.78 18.21
N ILE A 201 10.35 11.68 17.46
CA ILE A 201 11.40 11.06 16.64
C ILE A 201 11.38 11.49 15.17
N THR A 202 10.28 12.09 14.71
CA THR A 202 10.14 12.56 13.32
C THR A 202 10.56 14.02 13.20
N GLN A 203 11.15 14.38 12.06
CA GLN A 203 11.58 15.76 11.78
C GLN A 203 10.42 16.61 11.24
N ALA A 204 9.53 15.98 10.49
CA ALA A 204 8.27 16.56 10.02
C ALA A 204 7.08 15.86 10.68
N GLY A 205 5.97 16.58 10.86
CA GLY A 205 4.74 16.06 11.45
C GLY A 205 4.12 17.01 12.49
N PRO A 206 2.89 16.76 12.96
CA PRO A 206 2.02 15.63 12.62
C PRO A 206 1.47 15.66 11.19
N ILE A 207 0.87 14.54 10.80
CA ILE A 207 0.13 14.40 9.55
C ILE A 207 -1.38 14.51 9.79
N GLY A 208 -2.04 15.19 8.87
CA GLY A 208 -3.49 15.22 8.72
C GLY A 208 -3.90 14.12 7.76
N VAL A 209 -5.05 13.49 8.03
CA VAL A 209 -5.60 12.41 7.22
C VAL A 209 -7.08 12.68 7.04
N ILE A 210 -7.56 12.53 5.82
CA ILE A 210 -8.98 12.67 5.50
C ILE A 210 -9.35 11.73 4.36
N ARG A 211 -10.61 11.26 4.39
CA ARG A 211 -11.21 10.57 3.24
C ARG A 211 -12.35 11.41 2.68
N ILE A 212 -12.40 11.57 1.37
CA ILE A 212 -13.47 12.27 0.67
C ILE A 212 -14.20 11.29 -0.24
N GLY A 213 -15.51 11.18 -0.04
CA GLY A 213 -16.43 10.48 -0.92
C GLY A 213 -17.32 11.43 -1.71
N ARG A 214 -17.98 10.93 -2.76
CA ARG A 214 -19.05 11.62 -3.48
C ARG A 214 -20.20 10.66 -3.72
N ILE A 215 -21.40 11.06 -3.34
CA ILE A 215 -22.64 10.30 -3.57
C ILE A 215 -23.68 11.27 -4.14
N ASN A 216 -24.23 10.94 -5.31
CA ASN A 216 -25.21 11.78 -6.01
C ASN A 216 -24.74 13.24 -6.12
N GLU A 217 -23.49 13.46 -6.58
CA GLU A 217 -22.81 14.76 -6.67
C GLU A 217 -22.54 15.50 -5.35
N ASN A 218 -22.94 14.95 -4.21
CA ASN A 218 -22.67 15.54 -2.90
C ASN A 218 -21.36 15.00 -2.34
N ILE A 219 -20.45 15.91 -1.96
CA ILE A 219 -19.21 15.57 -1.30
C ILE A 219 -19.46 15.20 0.16
N ILE A 220 -18.91 14.07 0.58
CA ILE A 220 -19.01 13.54 1.94
C ILE A 220 -17.60 13.44 2.52
N ILE A 221 -17.40 14.05 3.69
CA ILE A 221 -16.14 13.98 4.43
C ILE A 221 -16.20 12.80 5.39
N ASN A 222 -15.17 11.96 5.38
CA ASN A 222 -15.06 10.72 6.13
C ASN A 222 -16.29 9.82 5.97
N PRO A 223 -16.60 9.39 4.73
CA PRO A 223 -17.70 8.47 4.48
C PRO A 223 -17.51 7.15 5.23
N THR A 224 -18.60 6.61 5.76
CA THR A 224 -18.66 5.25 6.31
C THR A 224 -18.35 4.20 5.24
N ILE A 225 -17.99 2.98 5.62
CA ILE A 225 -17.64 1.92 4.64
C ILE A 225 -18.79 1.64 3.66
N ASP A 226 -20.05 1.72 4.10
CA ASP A 226 -21.20 1.54 3.22
C ASP A 226 -21.41 2.73 2.26
N GLU A 227 -21.13 3.95 2.71
CA GLU A 227 -21.12 5.13 1.84
C GLU A 227 -20.00 5.04 0.81
N GLN A 228 -18.79 4.61 1.22
CA GLN A 228 -17.67 4.38 0.31
C GLN A 228 -18.01 3.39 -0.81
N ARG A 229 -18.75 2.33 -0.51
CA ARG A 229 -19.21 1.34 -1.51
C ARG A 229 -20.19 1.91 -2.53
N ARG A 230 -20.94 2.95 -2.16
CA ARG A 230 -21.89 3.66 -3.04
C ARG A 230 -21.27 4.88 -3.70
N SER A 231 -20.06 5.23 -3.30
CA SER A 231 -19.34 6.42 -3.73
C SER A 231 -18.78 6.21 -5.13
N ASP A 232 -18.96 7.20 -6.01
CA ASP A 232 -18.37 7.19 -7.35
C ASP A 232 -16.93 7.74 -7.35
N PHE A 233 -16.53 8.39 -6.26
CA PHE A 233 -15.21 8.95 -6.01
C PHE A 233 -14.78 8.65 -4.57
N ASN A 234 -13.58 8.16 -4.35
CA ASN A 234 -13.03 7.88 -3.02
C ASN A 234 -11.56 8.28 -2.99
N LEU A 235 -11.26 9.37 -2.29
CA LEU A 235 -9.93 9.94 -2.12
C LEU A 235 -9.49 9.81 -0.66
N LEU A 236 -8.48 9.00 -0.37
CA LEU A 236 -7.72 9.06 0.88
C LEU A 236 -6.55 10.02 0.68
N TYR A 237 -6.49 11.06 1.51
CA TYR A 237 -5.50 12.12 1.39
C TYR A 237 -4.76 12.34 2.72
N VAL A 238 -3.44 12.44 2.64
CA VAL A 238 -2.54 12.63 3.77
C VAL A 238 -1.61 13.80 3.49
N CYS A 239 -1.49 14.70 4.46
CA CYS A 239 -0.72 15.92 4.31
C CYS A 239 -0.04 16.37 5.61
N THR A 240 0.96 17.23 5.46
CA THR A 240 1.40 18.14 6.52
C THR A 240 0.54 19.41 6.49
N ARG A 241 0.90 20.44 7.28
CA ARG A 241 0.18 21.72 7.30
C ARG A 241 0.08 22.38 5.93
N GLN A 242 1.12 22.26 5.10
CA GLN A 242 1.23 22.99 3.82
C GLN A 242 1.38 22.06 2.61
N ASN A 243 1.95 20.88 2.82
CA ASN A 243 2.38 20.01 1.72
C ASN A 243 1.68 18.65 1.77
N THR A 244 1.46 18.08 0.60
CA THR A 244 0.91 16.73 0.43
C THR A 244 1.98 15.70 0.72
N ILE A 245 1.60 14.58 1.33
CA ILE A 245 2.49 13.43 1.53
C ILE A 245 2.03 12.27 0.66
N MET A 246 0.74 11.93 0.74
CA MET A 246 0.20 10.77 0.06
C MET A 246 -1.23 11.04 -0.40
N ALA A 247 -1.57 10.57 -1.58
CA ALA A 247 -2.95 10.50 -2.05
C ALA A 247 -3.21 9.14 -2.71
N ASP A 248 -4.34 8.53 -2.38
CA ASP A 248 -4.83 7.30 -3.00
C ASP A 248 -6.29 7.54 -3.42
N LEU A 249 -6.54 7.43 -4.72
CA LEU A 249 -7.81 7.76 -5.34
C LEU A 249 -8.35 6.56 -6.12
N VAL A 250 -9.65 6.32 -5.98
CA VAL A 250 -10.44 5.48 -6.85
C VAL A 250 -11.68 6.26 -7.29
N ALA A 251 -11.94 6.31 -8.60
CA ALA A 251 -13.07 7.05 -9.14
C ALA A 251 -13.67 6.39 -10.39
N SER A 252 -14.95 6.64 -10.62
CA SER A 252 -15.67 6.29 -11.84
C SER A 252 -15.53 7.44 -12.86
N GLU A 253 -14.31 7.70 -13.31
CA GLU A 253 -13.97 8.76 -14.29
C GLU A 253 -14.21 10.20 -13.77
N ILE A 254 -13.34 10.69 -12.89
CA ILE A 254 -13.40 12.09 -12.41
C ILE A 254 -12.64 13.04 -13.34
N SER A 255 -13.17 14.26 -13.51
CA SER A 255 -12.48 15.35 -14.22
C SER A 255 -11.30 15.92 -13.43
N GLU A 256 -10.30 16.48 -14.12
CA GLU A 256 -9.13 17.08 -13.49
C GLU A 256 -9.48 18.31 -12.64
N SER A 257 -10.47 19.11 -13.08
CA SER A 257 -10.95 20.28 -12.35
C SER A 257 -11.64 19.89 -11.04
N ASP A 258 -12.47 18.85 -11.08
CA ASP A 258 -13.17 18.37 -9.88
C ASP A 258 -12.17 17.74 -8.91
N LEU A 259 -11.22 16.96 -9.42
CA LEU A 259 -10.16 16.39 -8.61
C LEU A 259 -9.33 17.47 -7.90
N ALA A 260 -8.88 18.50 -8.63
CA ALA A 260 -8.11 19.59 -8.04
C ALA A 260 -8.89 20.34 -6.95
N THR A 261 -10.20 20.53 -7.15
CA THR A 261 -11.08 21.16 -6.15
C THR A 261 -11.21 20.29 -4.89
N ASN A 262 -11.37 18.97 -5.07
CA ASN A 262 -11.47 18.03 -3.96
C ASN A 262 -10.16 17.89 -3.17
N ILE A 263 -8.99 17.91 -3.83
CA ILE A 263 -7.69 17.90 -3.14
C ILE A 263 -7.51 19.18 -2.30
N LYS A 264 -7.91 20.34 -2.82
CA LYS A 264 -7.88 21.61 -2.06
C LYS A 264 -8.78 21.54 -0.82
N LEU A 265 -9.98 20.99 -0.96
CA LEU A 265 -10.89 20.76 0.16
C LEU A 265 -10.30 19.77 1.17
N ALA A 266 -9.64 18.70 0.70
CA ALA A 266 -8.96 17.72 1.53
C ALA A 266 -7.88 18.35 2.40
N GLN A 267 -7.01 19.19 1.81
CA GLN A 267 -5.97 19.91 2.54
C GLN A 267 -6.56 20.77 3.67
N LEU A 268 -7.59 21.56 3.37
CA LEU A 268 -8.20 22.47 4.35
C LEU A 268 -8.80 21.73 5.56
N GLU A 269 -9.46 20.61 5.31
CA GLU A 269 -10.10 19.82 6.36
C GLU A 269 -9.10 18.95 7.13
N ALA A 270 -8.12 18.34 6.45
CA ALA A 270 -7.09 17.50 7.06
C ALA A 270 -6.22 18.27 8.07
N VAL A 271 -5.97 19.57 7.85
CA VAL A 271 -5.22 20.43 8.79
C VAL A 271 -5.86 20.50 10.17
N LYS A 272 -7.19 20.37 10.29
CA LYS A 272 -7.88 20.35 11.59
C LYS A 272 -7.43 19.19 12.47
N CYS A 273 -7.11 18.04 11.85
CA CYS A 273 -6.59 16.86 12.54
C CYS A 273 -5.19 17.13 13.13
N ILE A 274 -4.34 17.88 12.42
CA ILE A 274 -2.99 18.26 12.86
C ILE A 274 -3.07 19.13 14.13
N ASP A 275 -3.96 20.12 14.15
CA ASP A 275 -4.12 21.03 15.29
C ASP A 275 -4.49 20.28 16.57
N SER A 276 -5.37 19.28 16.47
CA SER A 276 -5.76 18.45 17.61
C SER A 276 -4.64 17.55 18.12
N GLN A 277 -3.83 16.97 17.22
CA GLN A 277 -2.66 16.18 17.64
C GLN A 277 -1.61 17.04 18.34
N VAL A 278 -1.39 18.28 17.89
CA VAL A 278 -0.51 19.24 18.57
C VAL A 278 -1.03 19.60 19.96
N LYS A 279 -2.32 19.92 20.10
CA LYS A 279 -2.94 20.19 21.41
C LYS A 279 -2.82 19.02 22.37
N LEU A 280 -3.00 17.79 21.87
CA LEU A 280 -2.86 16.58 22.67
C LEU A 280 -1.42 16.44 23.20
N ARG A 281 -0.42 16.68 22.35
CA ARG A 281 1.00 16.69 22.74
C ARG A 281 1.30 17.76 23.80
N GLU A 282 0.80 18.98 23.62
CA GLU A 282 1.01 20.09 24.57
C GLU A 282 0.45 19.77 25.96
N ARG A 283 -0.73 19.15 26.03
CA ARG A 283 -1.31 18.69 27.30
C ARG A 283 -0.50 17.58 27.94
N TYR A 284 -0.04 16.61 27.15
CA TYR A 284 0.84 15.56 27.65
C TYR A 284 2.17 16.10 28.19
N GLU A 285 2.80 17.04 27.48
CA GLU A 285 4.03 17.69 27.96
C GLU A 285 3.80 18.51 29.23
N SER A 286 2.63 19.15 29.36
CA SER A 286 2.23 19.90 30.56
C SER A 286 2.04 18.96 31.76
N ASP A 287 1.32 17.85 31.58
CA ASP A 287 1.14 16.82 32.62
C ASP A 287 2.48 16.16 33.00
N LYS A 288 3.38 15.98 32.04
CA LYS A 288 4.73 15.47 32.29
C LYS A 288 5.62 16.50 33.02
N LYS A 289 5.52 17.80 32.72
CA LYS A 289 6.21 18.86 33.48
C LYS A 289 5.71 18.95 34.92
N VAL A 290 4.41 18.78 35.16
CA VAL A 290 3.83 18.64 36.52
C VAL A 290 4.40 17.41 37.23
N LYS A 291 4.59 16.28 36.53
CA LYS A 291 5.25 15.08 37.07
C LYS A 291 6.76 15.29 37.33
N LEU A 292 7.48 15.97 36.44
CA LEU A 292 8.94 16.20 36.54
C LEU A 292 9.32 17.13 37.71
N LEU A 293 8.45 18.06 38.09
CA LEU A 293 8.59 18.88 39.30
C LEU A 293 8.53 18.06 40.61
N THR A 294 8.18 16.77 40.54
CA THR A 294 8.08 15.86 41.70
C THR A 294 9.14 14.74 41.67
N SER A 295 10.04 14.70 40.68
CA SER A 295 11.12 13.71 40.63
C SER A 295 12.32 14.24 39.85
N ASN A 296 13.40 14.54 40.57
CA ASN A 296 14.68 14.97 40.01
C ASN A 296 15.44 13.84 39.29
N SER A 297 16.19 14.26 38.25
CA SER A 297 17.26 13.55 37.51
C SER A 297 16.78 12.63 36.37
N LYS A 298 17.32 12.62 35.15
CA LYS A 298 18.54 13.23 34.56
C LYS A 298 18.36 13.29 33.02
N ASN A 299 19.05 14.25 32.41
CA ASN A 299 19.05 14.55 30.97
C ASN A 299 19.63 13.42 30.10
N LEU A 300 19.04 13.22 28.92
CA LEU A 300 19.77 12.78 27.73
C LEU A 300 19.80 13.95 26.75
N GLN A 301 20.96 14.57 26.62
CA GLN A 301 21.33 15.37 25.45
C GLN A 301 22.70 14.93 24.98
N ASP A 302 22.88 15.12 23.69
CA ASP A 302 24.11 15.04 22.89
C ASP A 302 24.58 13.66 22.42
N THR A 303 24.47 13.47 21.11
CA THR A 303 25.60 12.99 20.29
C THR A 303 25.40 13.45 18.85
N ARG A 304 26.05 14.56 18.49
CA ARG A 304 26.38 14.88 17.10
C ARG A 304 27.60 14.06 16.67
N THR A 305 27.66 13.86 15.36
CA THR A 305 28.81 13.60 14.47
C THR A 305 29.16 12.17 14.02
N GLN A 306 29.32 12.14 12.68
CA GLN A 306 30.09 11.26 11.79
C GLN A 306 29.50 9.90 11.41
N SER A 307 28.78 9.89 10.28
CA SER A 307 28.52 8.68 9.49
C SER A 307 29.64 8.49 8.47
N SER A 308 30.13 7.25 8.39
CA SER A 308 31.21 6.80 7.52
C SER A 308 30.68 6.40 6.14
N ASN A 309 31.40 6.85 5.11
CA ASN A 309 31.14 6.68 3.69
C ASN A 309 31.13 5.21 3.25
N HIS A 310 29.97 4.68 2.81
CA HIS A 310 29.97 3.54 1.88
C HIS A 310 28.83 3.50 0.84
N SER A 311 28.18 4.62 0.53
CA SER A 311 27.20 4.76 -0.58
C SER A 311 27.60 5.82 -1.62
N GLY A 312 28.84 6.34 -1.54
CA GLY A 312 29.25 7.52 -2.30
C GLY A 312 29.39 7.34 -3.82
N ARG A 313 29.19 6.14 -4.38
CA ARG A 313 29.29 5.91 -5.83
C ARG A 313 27.92 5.98 -6.53
N GLU A 314 26.88 5.38 -5.96
CA GLU A 314 25.50 5.49 -6.45
C GLU A 314 24.91 6.87 -6.15
N VAL A 315 25.18 7.43 -4.96
CA VAL A 315 24.75 8.79 -4.63
C VAL A 315 25.47 9.82 -5.50
N ALA A 316 26.76 9.64 -5.81
CA ALA A 316 27.47 10.56 -6.71
C ALA A 316 27.04 10.41 -8.17
N LEU A 317 26.75 9.20 -8.65
CA LEU A 317 26.15 9.00 -9.98
C LEU A 317 24.75 9.58 -10.05
N GLY A 318 23.94 9.40 -8.99
CA GLY A 318 22.60 9.95 -8.88
C GLY A 318 22.60 11.47 -8.78
N GLN A 319 23.50 12.06 -8.01
CA GLN A 319 23.67 13.51 -7.92
C GLN A 319 24.19 14.12 -9.23
N ALA A 320 25.10 13.43 -9.93
CA ALA A 320 25.55 13.82 -11.26
C ALA A 320 24.44 13.67 -12.31
N HIS A 321 23.64 12.60 -12.24
CA HIS A 321 22.53 12.35 -13.15
C HIS A 321 21.38 13.34 -12.94
N CYS A 322 21.04 13.62 -11.67
CA CYS A 322 20.17 14.73 -11.33
C CYS A 322 20.78 15.99 -11.97
N ALA A 323 22.04 16.35 -11.69
CA ALA A 323 22.70 17.54 -12.27
C ALA A 323 22.68 17.64 -13.82
N GLU A 324 22.70 16.52 -14.54
CA GLU A 324 22.51 16.50 -16.00
C GLU A 324 21.06 16.82 -16.40
N ILE A 325 20.07 16.21 -15.73
CA ILE A 325 18.64 16.59 -15.84
C ILE A 325 18.44 18.08 -15.47
N LYS A 326 19.26 18.64 -14.56
CA LYS A 326 19.24 20.06 -14.12
C LYS A 326 19.71 21.04 -15.21
N SER A 327 20.39 20.59 -16.29
CA SER A 327 21.07 21.48 -17.27
C SER A 327 20.34 21.72 -18.60
N ASP A 328 19.06 21.36 -18.71
CA ASP A 328 18.22 21.56 -19.92
C ASP A 328 18.59 20.74 -21.17
N VAL A 329 19.49 19.77 -21.05
CA VAL A 329 19.87 18.91 -22.18
C VAL A 329 19.76 17.45 -21.78
N ASN A 330 18.55 16.92 -21.94
CA ASN A 330 18.19 15.50 -21.97
C ASN A 330 18.21 14.71 -20.64
N ARG A 331 17.19 13.86 -20.49
CA ARG A 331 17.17 12.75 -19.53
C ARG A 331 18.29 11.74 -19.84
N SER A 332 18.53 10.77 -18.96
CA SER A 332 19.61 9.76 -19.11
C SER A 332 19.55 9.03 -20.45
N ASP A 333 18.35 8.89 -20.98
CA ASP A 333 18.03 8.20 -22.23
C ASP A 333 17.87 9.14 -23.44
N GLY A 334 18.12 10.43 -23.30
CA GLY A 334 17.98 11.40 -24.38
C GLY A 334 16.59 12.05 -24.51
N ARG A 335 15.60 11.66 -23.70
CA ARG A 335 14.22 12.18 -23.80
C ARG A 335 14.06 13.58 -23.24
N GLY A 336 13.06 14.30 -23.75
CA GLY A 336 12.53 15.49 -23.09
C GLY A 336 11.71 15.16 -21.83
N SER A 337 11.49 16.15 -20.95
CA SER A 337 10.81 15.96 -19.66
C SER A 337 9.41 15.34 -19.79
N HIS A 338 8.65 15.72 -20.82
CA HIS A 338 7.26 15.27 -21.03
C HIS A 338 7.12 14.21 -22.13
N GLN A 339 8.23 13.61 -22.58
CA GLN A 339 8.22 12.63 -23.65
C GLN A 339 8.08 11.20 -23.09
N ILE A 340 7.06 10.47 -23.56
CA ILE A 340 6.88 9.04 -23.24
C ILE A 340 7.85 8.16 -24.02
N ARG A 341 8.19 6.99 -23.49
CA ARG A 341 8.96 5.96 -24.22
C ARG A 341 8.15 5.40 -25.38
N PRO A 342 8.81 4.75 -26.36
CA PRO A 342 8.12 4.02 -27.40
C PRO A 342 7.16 2.98 -26.80
N VAL A 343 5.89 3.04 -27.20
CA VAL A 343 4.84 2.13 -26.74
C VAL A 343 4.53 1.14 -27.85
N HIS A 344 4.58 -0.16 -27.51
CA HIS A 344 4.17 -1.24 -28.39
C HIS A 344 3.06 -2.04 -27.73
N CYS A 345 1.94 -2.22 -28.44
CA CYS A 345 0.77 -2.93 -27.95
C CYS A 345 0.40 -4.04 -28.94
N GLU A 346 0.24 -5.26 -28.44
CA GLU A 346 -0.22 -6.41 -29.22
C GLU A 346 -1.33 -7.15 -28.46
N ALA A 347 -2.50 -7.29 -29.09
CA ALA A 347 -3.62 -8.06 -28.57
C ALA A 347 -3.59 -9.50 -29.11
N GLY A 348 -3.92 -10.49 -28.29
CA GLY A 348 -3.95 -11.90 -28.70
C GLY A 348 -2.56 -12.54 -28.87
N TYR A 349 -1.57 -12.10 -28.08
CA TYR A 349 -0.17 -12.55 -28.19
C TYR A 349 0.02 -14.06 -28.00
N TYR A 350 -0.78 -14.71 -27.12
CA TYR A 350 -0.76 -16.16 -26.94
C TYR A 350 -2.00 -16.83 -27.55
N LEU A 351 -1.76 -18.00 -28.15
CA LEU A 351 -2.67 -18.87 -28.90
C LEU A 351 -4.08 -19.04 -28.29
N HIS A 352 -5.01 -19.42 -29.17
CA HIS A 352 -6.43 -19.85 -29.04
C HIS A 352 -6.91 -20.54 -27.74
N ALA A 353 -6.04 -20.89 -26.80
CA ALA A 353 -6.38 -21.56 -25.54
C ALA A 353 -6.75 -20.62 -24.39
N LEU A 354 -6.26 -19.36 -24.39
CA LEU A 354 -6.62 -18.37 -23.39
C LEU A 354 -7.86 -17.59 -23.83
N HIS A 355 -8.67 -17.11 -22.87
CA HIS A 355 -9.82 -16.28 -23.20
C HIS A 355 -9.37 -14.94 -23.81
N GLY A 356 -8.41 -14.26 -23.18
CA GLY A 356 -7.76 -13.09 -23.75
C GLY A 356 -6.32 -12.93 -23.27
N SER A 357 -5.49 -12.30 -24.09
CA SER A 357 -4.09 -12.00 -23.80
C SER A 357 -3.62 -10.71 -24.45
N SER A 358 -2.59 -10.11 -23.88
CA SER A 358 -1.92 -8.94 -24.47
C SER A 358 -0.45 -8.92 -24.09
N LEU A 359 0.40 -8.48 -25.01
CA LEU A 359 1.76 -8.07 -24.71
C LEU A 359 1.86 -6.56 -24.89
N ILE A 360 2.39 -5.89 -23.89
CA ILE A 360 2.63 -4.45 -23.94
C ILE A 360 4.07 -4.15 -23.52
N SER A 361 4.69 -3.23 -24.25
CA SER A 361 6.01 -2.70 -23.94
C SER A 361 5.97 -1.18 -23.91
N CYS A 362 6.48 -0.58 -22.84
CA CYS A 362 6.75 0.84 -22.73
C CYS A 362 8.26 1.01 -22.51
N GLY A 363 8.99 1.31 -23.59
CA GLY A 363 10.45 1.19 -23.63
C GLY A 363 10.91 -0.22 -23.27
N GLU A 364 11.75 -0.35 -22.25
CA GLU A 364 12.25 -1.65 -21.78
C GLU A 364 11.28 -2.36 -20.82
N THR A 365 10.27 -1.65 -20.29
CA THR A 365 9.27 -2.28 -19.42
C THR A 365 8.31 -3.09 -20.26
N GLN A 366 8.28 -4.40 -20.07
CA GLN A 366 7.45 -5.33 -20.82
C GLN A 366 6.59 -6.17 -19.88
N VAL A 367 5.29 -6.21 -20.17
CA VAL A 367 4.30 -6.91 -19.36
C VAL A 367 3.43 -7.79 -20.24
N LEU A 368 3.27 -9.04 -19.83
CA LEU A 368 2.32 -9.98 -20.39
C LEU A 368 1.07 -10.03 -19.50
N CYS A 369 -0.07 -9.65 -20.05
CA CYS A 369 -1.35 -9.76 -19.34
C CYS A 369 -2.21 -10.87 -19.95
N THR A 370 -2.88 -11.65 -19.10
CA THR A 370 -3.84 -12.68 -19.51
C THR A 370 -5.14 -12.53 -18.74
N ALA A 371 -6.26 -12.66 -19.43
CA ALA A 371 -7.59 -12.61 -18.84
C ALA A 371 -8.23 -14.00 -18.88
N THR A 372 -8.73 -14.44 -17.73
CA THR A 372 -9.45 -15.70 -17.58
C THR A 372 -10.85 -15.42 -17.05
N ILE A 373 -11.85 -16.03 -17.68
CA ILE A 373 -13.26 -15.83 -17.32
C ILE A 373 -13.80 -17.12 -16.71
N GLY A 374 -14.15 -17.03 -15.44
CA GLY A 374 -14.71 -18.10 -14.62
C GLY A 374 -16.23 -18.02 -14.52
N LYS A 375 -16.84 -19.11 -14.04
CA LYS A 375 -18.27 -19.18 -13.77
C LYS A 375 -18.65 -18.24 -12.61
N PRO A 376 -19.90 -17.74 -12.51
CA PRO A 376 -20.32 -16.90 -11.39
C PRO A 376 -20.17 -17.56 -10.00
N GLY A 377 -20.10 -18.90 -9.92
CA GLY A 377 -19.78 -19.63 -8.68
C GLY A 377 -18.29 -19.64 -8.29
N GLU A 378 -17.39 -19.30 -9.21
CA GLU A 378 -15.93 -19.26 -9.02
C GLU A 378 -15.43 -17.88 -8.53
N THR A 379 -16.35 -16.97 -8.21
CA THR A 379 -16.03 -15.73 -7.49
C THR A 379 -15.45 -16.10 -6.12
N GLN A 380 -14.28 -15.56 -5.78
CA GLN A 380 -13.68 -15.84 -4.48
C GLN A 380 -14.51 -15.19 -3.37
N SER A 381 -14.89 -16.02 -2.40
CA SER A 381 -15.25 -15.55 -1.07
C SER A 381 -13.98 -15.10 -0.37
N VAL A 382 -13.86 -13.80 -0.13
CA VAL A 382 -12.98 -13.29 0.93
C VAL A 382 -13.83 -13.31 2.18
N ASP A 383 -13.44 -14.03 3.23
CA ASP A 383 -14.27 -14.39 4.39
C ASP A 383 -14.94 -13.20 5.13
N VAL A 384 -14.58 -11.95 4.80
CA VAL A 384 -15.07 -10.71 5.42
C VAL A 384 -15.84 -9.81 4.45
N LEU A 385 -15.62 -9.95 3.14
CA LEU A 385 -16.08 -8.99 2.13
C LEU A 385 -16.99 -9.67 1.11
N PRO A 386 -17.90 -8.91 0.46
CA PRO A 386 -18.69 -9.45 -0.64
C PRO A 386 -17.79 -10.09 -1.69
N ARG A 387 -18.28 -11.16 -2.32
CA ARG A 387 -17.58 -11.90 -3.38
C ARG A 387 -17.03 -10.93 -4.42
N LYS A 388 -15.70 -10.93 -4.62
CA LYS A 388 -15.07 -10.14 -5.67
C LYS A 388 -15.30 -10.81 -7.02
N SER A 389 -16.00 -10.12 -7.93
CA SER A 389 -16.21 -10.57 -9.31
C SER A 389 -15.00 -10.31 -10.19
N PHE A 390 -14.14 -9.35 -9.84
CA PHE A 390 -12.92 -9.01 -10.54
C PHE A 390 -11.73 -9.13 -9.60
N ARG A 391 -10.66 -9.78 -10.08
CA ARG A 391 -9.37 -9.85 -9.37
C ARG A 391 -8.22 -9.63 -10.33
N VAL A 392 -7.19 -8.94 -9.85
CA VAL A 392 -5.88 -8.86 -10.50
C VAL A 392 -4.84 -9.62 -9.68
N ASN A 393 -4.10 -10.50 -10.33
CA ASN A 393 -2.84 -11.02 -9.84
C ASN A 393 -1.70 -10.32 -10.57
N TYR A 394 -0.71 -9.87 -9.82
CA TYR A 394 0.47 -9.21 -10.34
C TYR A 394 1.71 -9.97 -9.88
N ASP A 395 2.49 -10.46 -10.83
CA ASP A 395 3.69 -11.27 -10.60
C ASP A 395 4.92 -10.45 -11.04
N PHE A 396 5.87 -10.21 -10.12
CA PHE A 396 7.12 -9.50 -10.36
C PHE A 396 8.32 -10.44 -10.17
N PRO A 397 8.61 -11.31 -11.14
CA PRO A 397 9.64 -12.32 -10.98
C PRO A 397 11.05 -11.70 -10.97
N PRO A 398 12.03 -12.26 -10.22
CA PRO A 398 13.35 -11.64 -10.06
C PRO A 398 14.12 -11.39 -11.37
N PHE A 399 13.87 -12.21 -12.40
CA PHE A 399 14.52 -12.05 -13.70
C PHE A 399 14.13 -10.76 -14.42
N CYS A 400 13.00 -10.13 -14.10
CA CYS A 400 12.54 -8.93 -14.81
C CYS A 400 13.45 -7.70 -14.58
N THR A 401 14.22 -7.71 -13.49
CA THR A 401 15.24 -6.71 -13.16
C THR A 401 16.66 -7.30 -13.21
N ASN A 402 16.84 -8.46 -13.86
CA ASN A 402 18.13 -9.18 -13.91
C ASN A 402 18.75 -9.51 -12.54
N HIS A 403 17.92 -9.65 -11.49
CA HIS A 403 18.38 -10.03 -10.15
C HIS A 403 18.10 -11.51 -9.86
N ILE A 404 18.98 -12.13 -9.08
CA ILE A 404 18.77 -13.50 -8.57
C ILE A 404 18.21 -13.36 -7.16
N MET A 405 16.96 -13.78 -6.96
CA MET A 405 16.30 -13.80 -5.66
C MET A 405 15.41 -15.03 -5.53
N ASP A 406 15.09 -15.39 -4.30
CA ASP A 406 14.13 -16.44 -4.03
C ASP A 406 12.71 -16.07 -4.51
N ILE A 407 12.01 -17.06 -5.08
CA ILE A 407 10.62 -16.98 -5.56
C ILE A 407 9.70 -17.55 -4.47
N PHE A 408 9.80 -17.04 -3.25
CA PHE A 408 8.92 -17.44 -2.14
C PHE A 408 7.95 -16.34 -1.78
N SER A 409 6.67 -16.71 -1.66
CA SER A 409 5.52 -15.89 -1.27
C SER A 409 5.36 -14.58 -2.05
N ARG A 410 4.12 -14.10 -2.16
CA ARG A 410 3.87 -12.80 -2.80
C ARG A 410 4.51 -11.70 -1.98
N ARG A 411 5.26 -10.84 -2.66
CA ARG A 411 5.87 -9.70 -1.98
C ARG A 411 4.80 -8.65 -1.77
N TRP A 412 4.97 -7.93 -0.67
CA TRP A 412 4.22 -6.75 -0.30
C TRP A 412 4.03 -5.75 -1.45
N ARG A 413 5.11 -5.45 -2.19
CA ARG A 413 5.07 -4.58 -3.37
C ARG A 413 4.16 -5.12 -4.48
N GLU A 414 4.15 -6.43 -4.71
CA GLU A 414 3.31 -7.06 -5.74
C GLU A 414 1.83 -6.95 -5.41
N ILE A 415 1.46 -7.11 -4.14
CA ILE A 415 0.08 -6.93 -3.67
C ILE A 415 -0.34 -5.46 -3.83
N GLY A 416 0.52 -4.52 -3.45
CA GLY A 416 0.27 -3.08 -3.60
C GLY A 416 0.04 -2.67 -5.06
N ASP A 417 0.95 -3.03 -5.96
CA ASP A 417 0.85 -2.73 -7.39
C ASP A 417 -0.34 -3.47 -8.04
N GLY A 418 -0.60 -4.72 -7.66
CA GLY A 418 -1.76 -5.49 -8.10
C GLY A 418 -3.08 -4.80 -7.77
N MET A 419 -3.17 -4.21 -6.58
CA MET A 419 -4.37 -3.49 -6.15
C MET A 419 -4.52 -2.12 -6.79
N PHE A 420 -3.43 -1.42 -7.10
CA PHE A 420 -3.50 -0.23 -7.95
C PHE A 420 -4.10 -0.56 -9.33
N ILE A 421 -3.67 -1.68 -9.94
CA ILE A 421 -4.21 -2.14 -11.23
C ILE A 421 -5.69 -2.52 -11.10
N GLU A 422 -6.07 -3.24 -10.03
CA GLU A 422 -7.47 -3.60 -9.75
C GLU A 422 -8.34 -2.34 -9.63
N LYS A 423 -7.92 -1.35 -8.83
CA LYS A 423 -8.61 -0.07 -8.65
C LYS A 423 -8.78 0.70 -9.97
N ALA A 424 -7.72 0.77 -10.78
CA ALA A 424 -7.73 1.51 -12.04
C ALA A 424 -8.70 0.92 -13.06
N LEU A 425 -8.78 -0.42 -13.14
CA LEU A 425 -9.63 -1.13 -14.10
C LEU A 425 -11.08 -1.27 -13.62
N LEU A 426 -11.32 -1.31 -12.30
CA LEU A 426 -12.65 -1.54 -11.73
C LEU A 426 -13.73 -0.57 -12.26
N ALA A 427 -13.36 0.68 -12.55
CA ALA A 427 -14.26 1.71 -13.07
C ALA A 427 -14.89 1.37 -14.45
N VAL A 428 -14.17 0.61 -15.28
CA VAL A 428 -14.61 0.22 -16.63
C VAL A 428 -15.18 -1.20 -16.70
N ILE A 429 -15.03 -1.99 -15.64
CA ILE A 429 -15.57 -3.35 -15.56
C ILE A 429 -17.11 -3.29 -15.53
N PRO A 430 -17.80 -4.12 -16.33
CA PRO A 430 -19.26 -4.20 -16.33
C PRO A 430 -19.81 -4.69 -14.99
N SER A 431 -21.05 -4.31 -14.68
CA SER A 431 -21.71 -4.80 -13.48
C SER A 431 -21.95 -6.32 -13.56
N GLN A 432 -22.04 -6.98 -12.40
CA GLN A 432 -22.32 -8.42 -12.36
C GLN A 432 -23.68 -8.80 -12.97
N ARG A 433 -24.61 -7.83 -13.09
CA ARG A 433 -25.90 -8.03 -13.77
C ARG A 433 -25.73 -8.11 -15.30
N ASP A 434 -24.86 -7.27 -15.85
CA ASP A 434 -24.64 -7.20 -17.31
C ASP A 434 -23.67 -8.28 -17.80
N PHE A 435 -22.72 -8.65 -16.94
CA PHE A 435 -21.70 -9.65 -17.19
C PHE A 435 -21.53 -10.57 -15.96
N PRO A 436 -22.34 -11.65 -15.85
CA PRO A 436 -22.37 -12.52 -14.68
C PRO A 436 -21.24 -13.55 -14.69
N TYR A 437 -19.99 -13.11 -14.86
CA TYR A 437 -18.81 -13.97 -14.83
C TYR A 437 -17.77 -13.44 -13.85
N ALA A 438 -16.98 -14.37 -13.30
CA ALA A 438 -15.79 -14.01 -12.55
C ALA A 438 -14.67 -13.67 -13.55
N ILE A 439 -14.05 -12.51 -13.40
CA ILE A 439 -12.95 -12.06 -14.24
C ILE A 439 -11.67 -12.12 -13.42
N HIS A 440 -10.70 -12.86 -13.91
CA HIS A 440 -9.38 -12.96 -13.30
C HIS A 440 -8.33 -12.49 -14.31
N LEU A 441 -7.69 -11.37 -13.99
CA LEU A 441 -6.57 -10.83 -14.75
C LEU A 441 -5.27 -11.27 -14.10
N ASN A 442 -4.34 -11.83 -14.87
CA ASN A 442 -2.97 -12.06 -14.43
C ASN A 442 -2.02 -11.15 -15.21
N SER A 443 -1.17 -10.43 -14.50
CA SER A 443 -0.14 -9.56 -15.07
C SER A 443 1.23 -10.08 -14.67
N LYS A 444 2.02 -10.50 -15.66
CA LYS A 444 3.37 -11.02 -15.46
C LYS A 444 4.38 -10.07 -16.07
N VAL A 445 5.22 -9.48 -15.23
CA VAL A 445 6.28 -8.57 -15.67
C VAL A 445 7.43 -9.40 -16.25
N LEU A 446 7.77 -9.14 -17.51
CA LEU A 446 8.85 -9.83 -18.22
C LEU A 446 10.17 -9.06 -18.12
N ALA A 447 10.09 -7.73 -18.19
CA ALA A 447 11.20 -6.81 -18.01
C ALA A 447 10.68 -5.51 -17.35
N SER A 448 11.48 -4.88 -16.50
CA SER A 448 11.08 -3.67 -15.76
C SER A 448 12.21 -2.65 -15.70
N ASP A 449 11.98 -1.48 -16.29
CA ASP A 449 12.86 -0.29 -16.21
C ASP A 449 12.01 0.98 -16.01
N GLY A 450 10.91 0.85 -15.30
CA GLY A 450 9.92 1.91 -15.13
C GLY A 450 8.70 1.38 -14.39
N SER A 451 7.59 2.10 -14.49
CA SER A 451 6.36 1.69 -13.83
C SER A 451 5.70 0.50 -14.55
N SER A 452 6.02 -0.70 -14.08
CA SER A 452 5.43 -1.96 -14.53
C SER A 452 3.96 -2.08 -14.13
N SER A 453 3.51 -1.43 -13.05
CA SER A 453 2.10 -1.41 -12.67
C SER A 453 1.23 -0.55 -13.58
N THR A 454 1.67 0.65 -13.99
CA THR A 454 0.92 1.45 -14.97
C THR A 454 0.89 0.77 -16.34
N THR A 455 2.01 0.15 -16.75
CA THR A 455 2.08 -0.67 -17.98
C THR A 455 1.11 -1.87 -17.91
N SER A 456 0.96 -2.48 -16.72
CA SER A 456 0.00 -3.56 -16.48
C SER A 456 -1.46 -3.11 -16.56
N VAL A 457 -1.79 -1.86 -16.20
CA VAL A 457 -3.14 -1.30 -16.41
C VAL A 457 -3.46 -1.28 -17.90
N CYS A 458 -2.53 -0.75 -18.71
CA CYS A 458 -2.68 -0.67 -20.16
C CYS A 458 -2.84 -2.07 -20.79
N GLY A 459 -1.95 -3.01 -20.45
CA GLY A 459 -2.04 -4.40 -20.93
C GLY A 459 -3.31 -5.09 -20.43
N GLY A 460 -3.68 -4.91 -19.17
CA GLY A 460 -4.90 -5.45 -18.59
C GLY A 460 -6.16 -5.01 -19.35
N SER A 461 -6.23 -3.74 -19.73
CA SER A 461 -7.33 -3.20 -20.54
C SER A 461 -7.41 -3.88 -21.92
N ILE A 462 -6.28 -4.07 -22.60
CA ILE A 462 -6.22 -4.78 -23.89
C ILE A 462 -6.63 -6.25 -23.72
N ALA A 463 -6.11 -6.95 -22.72
CA ALA A 463 -6.42 -8.36 -22.47
C ALA A 463 -7.91 -8.59 -22.14
N LEU A 464 -8.57 -7.64 -21.47
CA LEU A 464 -10.01 -7.68 -21.20
C LEU A 464 -10.83 -7.52 -22.47
N MET A 465 -10.47 -6.58 -23.36
CA MET A 465 -11.11 -6.45 -24.66
C MET A 465 -10.86 -7.67 -25.55
N ASP A 466 -9.64 -8.20 -25.53
CA ASP A 466 -9.26 -9.42 -26.25
C ASP A 466 -10.09 -10.63 -25.77
N ALA A 467 -10.37 -10.69 -24.47
CA ALA A 467 -11.25 -11.70 -23.88
C ALA A 467 -12.73 -11.51 -24.22
N GLY A 468 -13.12 -10.41 -24.85
CA GLY A 468 -14.53 -10.09 -25.14
C GLY A 468 -15.32 -9.64 -23.91
N VAL A 469 -14.64 -9.16 -22.87
CA VAL A 469 -15.32 -8.48 -21.75
C VAL A 469 -15.86 -7.15 -22.27
N PRO A 470 -17.16 -6.84 -22.08
CA PRO A 470 -17.75 -5.58 -22.52
C PRO A 470 -17.36 -4.45 -21.57
N ILE A 471 -16.08 -4.06 -21.57
CA ILE A 471 -15.60 -2.88 -20.82
C ILE A 471 -16.05 -1.59 -21.51
N LYS A 472 -16.30 -0.54 -20.73
CA LYS A 472 -16.82 0.75 -21.25
C LYS A 472 -15.84 1.43 -22.21
N SER A 473 -14.56 1.43 -21.87
CA SER A 473 -13.49 2.07 -22.63
C SER A 473 -12.12 1.54 -22.19
N HIS A 474 -11.08 1.85 -22.97
CA HIS A 474 -9.70 1.60 -22.53
C HIS A 474 -9.33 2.43 -21.31
N VAL A 475 -8.43 1.88 -20.49
CA VAL A 475 -7.78 2.56 -19.36
C VAL A 475 -6.28 2.51 -19.58
N ALA A 476 -5.64 3.67 -19.60
CA ALA A 476 -4.18 3.78 -19.66
C ALA A 476 -3.65 4.34 -18.34
N GLY A 477 -2.47 3.88 -17.93
CA GLY A 477 -1.72 4.40 -16.80
C GLY A 477 -0.41 5.05 -17.23
N VAL A 478 0.06 6.04 -16.49
CA VAL A 478 1.38 6.67 -16.66
C VAL A 478 1.99 7.00 -15.29
N SER A 479 3.31 6.92 -15.18
CA SER A 479 4.06 7.39 -14.01
C SER A 479 4.63 8.78 -14.24
N ILE A 480 4.74 9.55 -13.18
CA ILE A 480 5.22 10.93 -13.18
C ILE A 480 6.14 11.09 -11.98
N GLY A 481 7.30 11.70 -12.24
CA GLY A 481 8.31 12.00 -11.24
C GLY A 481 8.47 13.50 -11.05
N LEU A 482 9.06 13.85 -9.92
CA LEU A 482 9.51 15.20 -9.62
C LEU A 482 11.01 15.16 -9.35
N VAL A 483 11.76 16.05 -10.00
CA VAL A 483 13.19 16.25 -9.73
C VAL A 483 13.38 17.70 -9.30
N THR A 484 14.20 17.92 -8.27
CA THR A 484 14.43 19.24 -7.68
C THR A 484 15.92 19.59 -7.71
N ASP A 485 16.22 20.88 -7.82
CA ASP A 485 17.59 21.38 -7.70
C ASP A 485 17.93 21.56 -6.21
N ASP A 486 18.82 20.73 -5.68
CA ASP A 486 19.31 20.84 -4.31
C ASP A 486 19.83 22.25 -3.98
N GLU A 487 19.08 22.97 -3.15
CA GLU A 487 19.47 23.94 -2.11
C GLU A 487 18.22 24.77 -1.75
N THR A 488 17.21 24.12 -1.17
CA THR A 488 16.03 24.82 -0.61
C THR A 488 16.48 25.66 0.58
N SER A 489 16.72 26.94 0.36
CA SER A 489 17.14 27.88 1.41
C SER A 489 16.02 28.21 2.40
N ASN A 490 14.75 27.99 2.01
CA ASN A 490 13.56 28.47 2.74
C ASN A 490 12.40 27.47 2.89
N GLY A 491 12.58 26.17 2.59
CA GLY A 491 11.52 25.17 2.72
C GLY A 491 10.38 25.28 1.69
N GLN A 492 10.62 25.95 0.55
CA GLN A 492 9.75 25.96 -0.63
C GLN A 492 10.52 25.45 -1.85
N LEU A 493 9.85 24.69 -2.71
CA LEU A 493 10.41 24.20 -3.98
C LEU A 493 10.43 25.34 -5.00
N GLU A 494 11.58 25.99 -5.18
CA GLU A 494 11.73 27.10 -6.15
C GLU A 494 12.13 26.59 -7.54
N ASN A 495 13.00 25.59 -7.63
CA ASN A 495 13.44 24.99 -8.90
C ASN A 495 13.11 23.49 -8.93
N TYR A 496 12.04 23.13 -9.63
CA TYR A 496 11.63 21.75 -9.84
C TYR A 496 11.29 21.47 -11.30
N ARG A 497 11.37 20.20 -11.68
CA ARG A 497 11.03 19.69 -13.01
C ARG A 497 10.14 18.47 -12.88
N ILE A 498 9.02 18.47 -13.59
CA ILE A 498 8.10 17.32 -13.65
C ILE A 498 8.49 16.45 -14.85
N ILE A 499 8.69 15.17 -14.61
CA ILE A 499 9.09 14.19 -15.63
C ILE A 499 7.97 13.19 -15.85
N THR A 500 7.64 12.92 -17.10
CA THR A 500 6.60 11.97 -17.52
C THR A 500 7.22 10.65 -17.94
N ASP A 501 6.57 9.54 -17.57
CA ASP A 501 7.00 8.17 -17.85
C ASP A 501 8.43 7.91 -17.36
N THR A 502 8.56 7.90 -16.03
CA THR A 502 9.82 7.75 -15.31
C THR A 502 10.48 6.38 -15.55
N SER A 503 11.80 6.39 -15.68
CA SER A 503 12.62 5.17 -15.59
C SER A 503 12.78 4.72 -14.13
N GLY A 504 13.30 3.50 -13.92
CA GLY A 504 13.59 3.01 -12.57
C GLY A 504 14.53 3.94 -11.80
N LEU A 505 15.62 4.35 -12.46
CA LEU A 505 16.62 5.25 -11.89
C LEU A 505 16.04 6.62 -11.52
N GLU A 506 15.23 7.21 -12.40
CA GLU A 506 14.59 8.51 -12.16
C GLU A 506 13.58 8.44 -11.02
N ASN A 507 12.85 7.31 -10.91
CA ASN A 507 11.96 7.10 -9.79
C ASN A 507 12.74 7.05 -8.48
N ASP A 508 13.83 6.30 -8.42
CA ASP A 508 14.64 6.12 -7.21
C ASP A 508 15.22 7.45 -6.70
N LEU A 509 15.74 8.27 -7.62
CA LEU A 509 16.31 9.59 -7.34
C LEU A 509 15.29 10.72 -7.20
N GLY A 510 14.08 10.53 -7.72
CA GLY A 510 13.02 11.53 -7.70
C GLY A 510 12.45 11.76 -6.31
N GLU A 511 11.81 12.91 -6.14
CA GLU A 511 11.17 13.37 -4.90
C GLU A 511 9.69 12.95 -4.79
N MET A 512 9.13 12.41 -5.86
CA MET A 512 7.73 12.04 -5.99
C MET A 512 7.58 10.82 -6.89
N ASP A 513 6.82 9.82 -6.43
CA ASP A 513 6.30 8.72 -7.25
C ASP A 513 4.78 8.96 -7.41
N PHE A 514 4.38 9.42 -8.60
CA PHE A 514 2.99 9.70 -8.91
C PHE A 514 2.51 8.83 -10.08
N LYS A 515 1.57 7.93 -9.81
CA LYS A 515 0.91 7.09 -10.81
C LYS A 515 -0.50 7.61 -11.03
N ILE A 516 -0.87 7.78 -12.29
CA ILE A 516 -2.21 8.21 -12.70
C ILE A 516 -2.72 7.27 -13.78
N ALA A 517 -3.97 6.82 -13.63
CA ALA A 517 -4.66 5.99 -14.60
C ALA A 517 -6.04 6.56 -14.92
N GLY A 518 -6.47 6.41 -16.17
CA GLY A 518 -7.76 6.95 -16.61
C GLY A 518 -8.16 6.53 -18.01
N THR A 519 -9.37 6.92 -18.36
CA THR A 519 -9.97 6.80 -19.69
C THR A 519 -9.92 8.14 -20.40
N ARG A 520 -10.42 8.23 -21.63
CA ARG A 520 -10.60 9.53 -22.31
C ARG A 520 -11.58 10.46 -21.58
N ASN A 521 -12.50 9.93 -20.77
CA ASN A 521 -13.51 10.75 -20.09
C ASN A 521 -13.02 11.31 -18.76
N GLY A 522 -12.12 10.59 -18.06
CA GLY A 522 -11.63 11.05 -16.77
C GLY A 522 -10.64 10.08 -16.11
N ILE A 523 -10.22 10.44 -14.91
CA ILE A 523 -9.26 9.70 -14.09
C ILE A 523 -10.00 8.61 -13.32
N THR A 524 -9.45 7.39 -13.31
CA THR A 524 -10.03 6.24 -12.58
C THR A 524 -9.25 5.91 -11.31
N ALA A 525 -7.93 6.08 -11.32
CA ALA A 525 -7.11 5.87 -10.12
C ALA A 525 -5.89 6.79 -10.08
N ILE A 526 -5.50 7.18 -8.87
CA ILE A 526 -4.25 7.87 -8.59
C ILE A 526 -3.57 7.20 -7.40
N GLN A 527 -2.26 7.06 -7.49
CA GLN A 527 -1.40 6.77 -6.35
C GLN A 527 -0.27 7.80 -6.33
N LEU A 528 -0.25 8.65 -5.32
CA LEU A 528 0.77 9.67 -5.11
C LEU A 528 1.52 9.38 -3.82
N ASP A 529 2.85 9.30 -3.92
CA ASP A 529 3.77 9.15 -2.79
C ASP A 529 4.87 10.20 -2.88
N ALA A 530 4.88 11.13 -1.93
CA ALA A 530 5.97 12.08 -1.78
C ALA A 530 7.11 11.43 -0.98
N LYS A 531 8.34 11.53 -1.48
CA LYS A 531 9.54 11.07 -0.77
C LYS A 531 10.11 12.15 0.13
N SER A 532 9.87 13.43 -0.19
CA SER A 532 10.09 14.57 0.70
C SER A 532 8.78 15.24 1.10
N THR A 533 8.83 16.01 2.18
CA THR A 533 7.65 16.71 2.74
C THR A 533 7.36 18.05 2.08
N LEU A 534 7.89 18.31 0.88
CA LEU A 534 7.87 19.63 0.22
C LEU A 534 6.89 19.73 -0.96
N LEU A 535 6.05 18.72 -1.19
CA LEU A 535 5.16 18.68 -2.35
C LEU A 535 3.94 19.62 -2.19
N SER A 536 3.93 20.74 -2.91
CA SER A 536 2.83 21.71 -2.89
C SER A 536 1.64 21.28 -3.76
N LEU A 537 0.47 21.87 -3.51
CA LEU A 537 -0.74 21.61 -4.30
C LEU A 537 -0.63 22.03 -5.76
N ASP A 538 0.16 23.08 -6.05
CA ASP A 538 0.34 23.58 -7.41
C ASP A 538 1.13 22.59 -8.27
N VAL A 539 2.19 21.99 -7.71
CA VAL A 539 2.98 20.94 -8.37
C VAL A 539 2.10 19.73 -8.72
N ILE A 540 1.19 19.35 -7.82
CA ILE A 540 0.25 18.24 -8.06
C ILE A 540 -0.71 18.57 -9.20
N GLY A 541 -1.21 19.81 -9.25
CA GLY A 541 -2.07 20.28 -10.35
C GLY A 541 -1.36 20.20 -11.70
N GLU A 542 -0.10 20.62 -11.76
CA GLU A 542 0.72 20.48 -12.97
C GLU A 542 1.00 19.02 -13.33
N ALA A 543 1.30 18.17 -12.34
CA ALA A 543 1.54 16.75 -12.54
C ALA A 543 0.31 16.04 -13.11
N ILE A 544 -0.89 16.33 -12.60
CA ILE A 544 -2.15 15.80 -13.15
C ILE A 544 -2.32 16.20 -14.62
N LYS A 545 -2.02 17.47 -14.96
CA LYS A 545 -2.12 17.98 -16.33
C LYS A 545 -1.19 17.25 -17.29
N TYR A 546 0.09 17.08 -16.93
CA TYR A 546 1.04 16.34 -17.78
C TYR A 546 0.70 14.85 -17.86
N GLY A 547 0.21 14.28 -16.75
CA GLY A 547 -0.29 12.91 -16.70
C GLY A 547 -1.44 12.65 -17.66
N ARG A 548 -2.38 13.61 -17.76
CA ARG A 548 -3.47 13.55 -18.73
C ARG A 548 -2.96 13.51 -20.16
N GLN A 549 -2.05 14.40 -20.51
CA GLN A 549 -1.50 14.49 -21.87
C GLN A 549 -0.80 13.18 -22.28
N ALA A 550 -0.02 12.62 -21.36
CA ALA A 550 0.72 11.39 -21.59
C ALA A 550 -0.19 10.16 -21.70
N HIS A 551 -1.18 10.02 -20.82
CA HIS A 551 -2.08 8.86 -20.90
C HIS A 551 -2.91 8.88 -22.20
N LEU A 552 -3.29 10.06 -22.71
CA LEU A 552 -4.05 10.17 -23.96
C LEU A 552 -3.23 9.65 -25.14
N GLN A 553 -1.93 9.94 -25.17
CA GLN A 553 -1.01 9.40 -26.19
C GLN A 553 -0.91 7.87 -26.10
N ILE A 554 -0.87 7.31 -24.89
CA ILE A 554 -0.84 5.84 -24.69
C ILE A 554 -2.17 5.22 -25.16
N LEU A 555 -3.32 5.83 -24.84
CA LEU A 555 -4.63 5.38 -25.32
C LEU A 555 -4.70 5.33 -26.85
N ASP A 556 -4.12 6.33 -27.55
CA ASP A 556 -4.07 6.33 -29.02
C ASP A 556 -3.33 5.09 -29.57
N HIS A 557 -2.28 4.62 -28.90
CA HIS A 557 -1.54 3.41 -29.31
C HIS A 557 -2.31 2.12 -28.96
N MET A 558 -2.99 2.10 -27.81
CA MET A 558 -3.80 0.96 -27.40
C MET A 558 -4.99 0.73 -28.35
N GLU A 559 -5.68 1.80 -28.74
CA GLU A 559 -6.81 1.75 -29.67
C GLU A 559 -6.42 1.29 -31.09
N GLN A 560 -5.16 1.50 -31.48
CA GLN A 560 -4.62 0.94 -32.73
C GLN A 560 -4.45 -0.58 -32.66
N ALA A 561 -4.17 -1.14 -31.49
CA ALA A 561 -4.00 -2.58 -31.30
C ALA A 561 -5.35 -3.32 -31.20
N ILE A 562 -6.30 -2.76 -30.45
CA ILE A 562 -7.69 -3.24 -30.37
C ILE A 562 -8.58 -2.05 -30.05
N ASN A 563 -9.68 -1.87 -30.79
CA ASN A 563 -10.58 -0.71 -30.60
C ASN A 563 -11.88 -1.07 -29.88
N SER A 564 -12.23 -2.35 -29.84
CA SER A 564 -13.50 -2.84 -29.33
C SER A 564 -13.34 -4.26 -28.80
N PRO A 565 -14.12 -4.67 -27.80
CA PRO A 565 -14.09 -6.03 -27.30
C PRO A 565 -14.32 -7.05 -28.42
N LYS A 566 -13.51 -8.12 -28.47
CA LYS A 566 -13.69 -9.18 -29.45
C LYS A 566 -15.07 -9.81 -29.31
N GLU A 567 -15.74 -10.05 -30.43
CA GLU A 567 -16.94 -10.86 -30.43
C GLU A 567 -16.57 -12.32 -30.12
N THR A 568 -17.10 -12.86 -29.03
CA THR A 568 -16.89 -14.26 -28.65
C THR A 568 -18.21 -15.01 -28.54
N SER A 569 -18.24 -16.27 -28.98
CA SER A 569 -19.37 -17.18 -28.77
C SER A 569 -19.38 -17.79 -27.36
N TYR A 570 -18.24 -17.77 -26.65
CA TYR A 570 -18.04 -18.38 -25.34
C TYR A 570 -19.08 -17.96 -24.29
N TYR A 571 -19.58 -16.72 -24.38
CA TYR A 571 -20.51 -16.16 -23.40
C TYR A 571 -21.95 -16.08 -23.91
N LYS A 572 -22.20 -16.24 -25.21
CA LYS A 572 -23.55 -16.18 -25.80
C LYS A 572 -24.42 -17.37 -25.38
N GLU A 573 -23.83 -18.56 -25.25
CA GLU A 573 -24.56 -19.80 -24.88
C GLU A 573 -24.91 -19.90 -23.38
N ARG A 574 -24.26 -19.09 -22.53
CA ARG A 574 -24.40 -19.17 -21.06
C ARG A 574 -25.32 -18.11 -20.45
N ARG A 575 -25.98 -17.28 -21.27
CA ARG A 575 -27.02 -16.32 -20.84
C ARG A 575 -28.40 -16.96 -20.66
N ILE A 576 -28.52 -18.28 -20.84
CA ILE A 576 -29.78 -19.02 -20.73
C ILE A 576 -29.68 -19.95 -19.51
N GLU A 577 -30.75 -19.96 -18.72
CA GLU A 577 -31.00 -20.67 -17.45
C GLU A 577 -30.69 -19.85 -16.18
N ASP A 578 -31.49 -18.79 -15.98
CA ASP A 578 -32.00 -18.53 -14.64
C ASP A 578 -32.89 -19.72 -14.24
N ASP A 579 -32.54 -20.39 -13.14
CA ASP A 579 -33.24 -21.53 -12.52
C ASP A 579 -34.64 -21.16 -11.95
N THR A 580 -35.23 -20.07 -12.44
CA THR A 580 -36.61 -19.67 -12.17
C THR A 580 -37.23 -19.32 -13.50
N GLY A 581 -37.96 -20.26 -14.11
CA GLY A 581 -38.73 -20.04 -15.34
C GLY A 581 -39.85 -19.02 -15.15
N ASN A 582 -39.49 -17.75 -14.96
CA ASN A 582 -40.38 -16.60 -14.96
C ASN A 582 -39.75 -15.51 -15.82
N ASP A 583 -40.26 -15.39 -17.04
CA ASP A 583 -40.08 -14.23 -17.89
C ASP A 583 -40.59 -12.98 -17.17
N LEU A 584 -39.69 -12.22 -16.55
CA LEU A 584 -39.97 -10.82 -16.24
C LEU A 584 -39.88 -10.02 -17.54
N LYS A 585 -41.00 -9.99 -18.26
CA LYS A 585 -41.26 -8.99 -19.30
C LYS A 585 -41.02 -7.61 -18.70
N LEU A 586 -39.99 -6.93 -19.18
CA LEU A 586 -39.84 -5.49 -19.09
C LEU A 586 -41.04 -4.84 -19.80
N SER A 587 -42.08 -4.48 -19.03
CA SER A 587 -43.05 -3.50 -19.48
C SER A 587 -42.48 -2.11 -19.24
N SER A 588 -42.25 -1.40 -20.34
CA SER A 588 -41.98 0.04 -20.38
C SER A 588 -43.05 0.84 -19.63
N SER A 589 -42.64 1.57 -18.60
CA SER A 589 -43.29 2.79 -18.10
C SER A 589 -42.32 3.56 -17.22
#